data_AF-A0A2S7QJ23-F1
#
_entry.id   AF-A0A2S7QJ23-F1
#
_cell.length_a   1.000
_cell.length_b   1.000
_cell.length_c   1.000
_cell.angle_alpha   90.00
_cell.angle_beta   90.00
_cell.angle_gamma   90.00
#
_symmetry.space_group_name_H-M   'P 1'
#
loop_
_entity.id
_entity.type
_entity.pdbx_description
1 polymer ?
#
loop_
_entity_poly.entity_id
_entity_poly.type
_entity_poly.pdbx_seq_one_letter_code
_entity_poly.pdbx_strand_id
1 'polypeptide(L)'
;MGPRSENVCLLNEEQNTELKYNQEFDTNDVPTRRTYLRTTTISGFLAIALILSLSLNVAFFLRLSSTIDRAQNLGSTKYANLKQDHSRPYVGYSEYSGSNFTRTDELWNAVDYNAGLVALPNDWTKSKGLPKSSMFPWDKEKSIWLLNGHHNLHCVKRIYLSLKEYRDGLPQSLPPQHIYHCLDSLRDQIICDADDTPRFTLSANEQGHFTGLHQERQCRDWNKLEAWAKENTACYRYGDPSWNDKSQYERVKFCPDDSPYLPIIREFFGKGDDWYPTHD
;
A
#
# COMPACT_ATOMS: atom_id res chain seq x y z
N MET A 1 -18.96 79.62 -47.95
CA MET A 1 -20.16 79.89 -47.12
C MET A 1 -21.30 80.19 -48.06
N GLY A 2 -22.21 79.25 -48.26
CA GLY A 2 -23.42 79.43 -49.05
C GLY A 2 -24.56 78.70 -48.35
N PRO A 3 -25.60 79.41 -47.87
CA PRO A 3 -26.74 78.79 -47.18
C PRO A 3 -28.05 78.85 -47.99
N ARG A 4 -29.05 78.11 -47.45
CA ARG A 4 -30.52 78.12 -47.70
C ARG A 4 -31.01 77.34 -48.93
N SER A 5 -31.87 76.30 -48.83
CA SER A 5 -33.24 76.19 -48.23
C SER A 5 -34.23 77.10 -48.99
N GLU A 6 -35.42 76.72 -49.48
CA GLU A 6 -36.45 75.75 -49.10
C GLU A 6 -37.39 75.44 -50.29
N ASN A 7 -38.07 74.28 -50.20
CA ASN A 7 -39.48 73.95 -50.52
C ASN A 7 -40.21 74.57 -51.73
N VAL A 8 -41.00 73.74 -52.44
CA VAL A 8 -42.48 73.69 -52.30
C VAL A 8 -43.06 72.65 -53.29
N CYS A 9 -43.98 71.83 -52.76
CA CYS A 9 -44.85 70.87 -53.44
C CYS A 9 -45.87 71.57 -54.34
N LEU A 10 -46.45 70.89 -55.33
CA LEU A 10 -47.91 70.86 -55.53
C LEU A 10 -48.34 69.68 -56.41
N LEU A 11 -49.49 69.16 -56.03
CA LEU A 11 -50.20 67.93 -56.40
C LEU A 11 -50.76 67.92 -57.83
N ASN A 12 -50.97 66.72 -58.42
CA ASN A 12 -52.32 66.17 -58.59
C ASN A 12 -52.34 64.74 -59.16
N GLU A 13 -53.13 63.91 -58.48
CA GLU A 13 -53.64 62.60 -58.86
C GLU A 13 -54.75 62.73 -59.91
N GLU A 14 -54.92 61.73 -60.78
CA GLU A 14 -56.18 60.96 -60.84
C GLU A 14 -56.01 59.63 -61.60
N GLN A 15 -56.54 58.59 -60.96
CA GLN A 15 -56.63 57.18 -61.38
C GLN A 15 -57.76 57.04 -62.45
N ASN A 16 -58.10 55.93 -63.12
CA ASN A 16 -58.12 54.51 -62.81
C ASN A 16 -58.73 53.79 -64.03
N THR A 17 -58.24 52.62 -64.47
CA THR A 17 -59.02 51.36 -64.67
C THR A 17 -58.21 50.25 -65.37
N GLU A 18 -58.39 49.04 -64.86
CA GLU A 18 -57.69 47.76 -65.03
C GLU A 18 -57.86 47.11 -66.44
N LEU A 19 -57.09 46.09 -66.90
CA LEU A 19 -56.98 44.71 -66.39
C LEU A 19 -55.84 43.89 -67.07
N LYS A 20 -55.19 43.06 -66.23
CA LYS A 20 -54.69 41.67 -66.44
C LYS A 20 -53.34 41.37 -67.14
N TYR A 21 -52.30 41.38 -66.29
CA TYR A 21 -51.44 40.26 -65.88
C TYR A 21 -51.41 38.97 -66.73
N ASN A 22 -50.23 38.63 -67.26
CA ASN A 22 -49.56 37.33 -67.04
C ASN A 22 -48.08 37.44 -67.43
N GLN A 23 -47.22 37.30 -66.41
CA GLN A 23 -45.76 37.25 -66.52
C GLN A 23 -45.35 35.78 -66.36
N GLU A 24 -44.84 35.18 -67.44
CA GLU A 24 -44.39 33.80 -67.45
C GLU A 24 -43.00 33.73 -66.81
N PHE A 25 -42.93 33.02 -65.69
CA PHE A 25 -41.76 32.89 -64.81
C PHE A 25 -41.02 31.61 -65.24
N ASP A 26 -39.80 31.74 -65.75
CA ASP A 26 -38.93 30.59 -66.08
C ASP A 26 -38.35 30.00 -64.78
N THR A 27 -38.93 28.89 -64.32
CA THR A 27 -38.37 28.07 -63.23
C THR A 27 -38.06 26.68 -63.75
N ASN A 28 -36.88 26.52 -64.36
CA ASN A 28 -36.22 25.23 -64.49
C ASN A 28 -34.89 25.26 -63.74
N ASP A 29 -34.94 25.19 -62.41
CA ASP A 29 -33.79 24.73 -61.62
C ASP A 29 -34.26 23.61 -60.68
N VAL A 30 -34.06 22.37 -61.13
CA VAL A 30 -34.35 21.16 -60.36
C VAL A 30 -33.06 20.75 -59.64
N PRO A 31 -32.98 20.82 -58.30
CA PRO A 31 -31.82 20.32 -57.57
C PRO A 31 -31.74 18.80 -57.73
N THR A 32 -30.67 18.36 -58.39
CA THR A 32 -30.36 16.97 -58.68
C THR A 32 -30.46 16.02 -57.46
N ARG A 33 -31.16 14.91 -57.63
CA ARG A 33 -31.28 13.75 -56.71
C ARG A 33 -29.94 13.04 -56.38
N ARG A 34 -28.82 13.51 -56.96
CA ARG A 34 -27.48 12.92 -56.86
C ARG A 34 -26.73 13.32 -55.59
N THR A 35 -27.07 14.47 -54.99
CA THR A 35 -26.43 15.01 -53.78
C THR A 35 -26.87 14.27 -52.51
N TYR A 36 -28.11 13.80 -52.46
CA TYR A 36 -28.72 13.17 -51.29
C TYR A 36 -28.20 11.76 -50.98
N LEU A 37 -27.86 10.97 -52.01
CA LEU A 37 -27.29 9.62 -51.85
C LEU A 37 -25.81 9.66 -51.43
N ARG A 38 -25.10 10.76 -51.74
CA ARG A 38 -23.68 10.95 -51.42
C ARG A 38 -23.46 11.40 -49.97
N THR A 39 -24.41 12.13 -49.39
CA THR A 39 -24.36 12.58 -47.98
C THR A 39 -24.75 11.49 -46.98
N THR A 40 -25.67 10.59 -47.32
CA THR A 40 -26.01 9.41 -46.49
C THR A 40 -24.88 8.40 -46.37
N THR A 41 -24.11 8.18 -47.44
CA THR A 41 -22.95 7.27 -47.40
C THR A 41 -21.81 7.86 -46.58
N ILE A 42 -21.49 9.15 -46.74
CA ILE A 42 -20.50 9.85 -45.91
C ILE A 42 -20.91 9.86 -44.42
N SER A 43 -22.19 10.12 -44.11
CA SER A 43 -22.68 10.08 -42.73
C SER A 43 -22.58 8.68 -42.10
N GLY A 44 -22.85 7.62 -42.89
CA GLY A 44 -22.64 6.24 -42.46
C GLY A 44 -21.18 5.91 -42.15
N PHE A 45 -20.24 6.34 -43.03
CA PHE A 45 -18.81 6.18 -42.78
C PHE A 45 -18.34 6.95 -41.54
N LEU A 46 -18.82 8.18 -41.34
CA LEU A 46 -18.50 8.98 -40.15
C LEU A 46 -19.06 8.34 -38.87
N ALA A 47 -20.28 7.79 -38.90
CA ALA A 47 -20.85 7.07 -37.77
C ALA A 47 -20.04 5.81 -37.42
N ILE A 48 -19.63 5.02 -38.43
CA ILE A 48 -18.79 3.84 -38.23
C ILE A 48 -17.41 4.24 -37.68
N ALA A 49 -16.79 5.30 -38.22
CA ALA A 49 -15.51 5.81 -37.73
C ALA A 49 -15.61 6.30 -36.27
N LEU A 50 -16.72 6.95 -35.90
CA LEU A 50 -16.98 7.39 -34.53
C LEU A 50 -17.17 6.20 -33.59
N ILE A 51 -17.94 5.18 -33.98
CA ILE A 51 -18.14 3.96 -33.18
C ILE A 51 -16.81 3.21 -33.00
N LEU A 52 -16.01 3.09 -34.07
CA LEU A 52 -14.70 2.46 -34.01
C LEU A 52 -13.75 3.26 -33.09
N SER A 53 -13.74 4.58 -33.21
CA SER A 53 -12.97 5.47 -32.34
C SER A 53 -13.37 5.33 -30.87
N LEU A 54 -14.67 5.35 -30.56
CA LEU A 54 -15.21 5.14 -29.21
C LEU A 54 -14.82 3.77 -28.68
N SER A 55 -14.95 2.71 -29.49
CA SER A 55 -14.60 1.34 -29.11
C SER A 55 -13.11 1.20 -28.81
N LEU A 56 -12.25 1.83 -29.61
CA LEU A 56 -10.81 1.86 -29.38
C LEU A 56 -10.43 2.64 -28.11
N ASN A 57 -11.09 3.79 -27.86
CA ASN A 57 -10.88 4.56 -26.63
C ASN A 57 -11.35 3.80 -25.38
N VAL A 58 -12.47 3.09 -25.45
CA VAL A 58 -12.95 2.22 -24.36
C VAL A 58 -11.96 1.07 -24.12
N ALA A 59 -11.52 0.38 -25.18
CA ALA A 59 -10.53 -0.68 -25.07
C ALA A 59 -9.20 -0.18 -24.51
N PHE A 60 -8.76 1.02 -24.91
CA PHE A 60 -7.57 1.68 -24.37
C PHE A 60 -7.73 2.02 -22.89
N PHE A 61 -8.87 2.61 -22.49
CA PHE A 61 -9.17 2.93 -21.10
C PHE A 61 -9.21 1.67 -20.22
N LEU A 62 -9.83 0.58 -20.68
CA LEU A 62 -9.86 -0.71 -19.98
C LEU A 62 -8.46 -1.32 -19.84
N ARG A 63 -7.62 -1.22 -20.88
CA ARG A 63 -6.22 -1.68 -20.78
C ARG A 63 -5.40 -0.80 -19.85
N LEU A 64 -5.56 0.52 -19.90
CA LEU A 64 -4.83 1.46 -19.06
C LEU A 64 -5.21 1.28 -17.59
N SER A 65 -6.50 1.19 -17.26
CA SER A 65 -6.98 0.90 -15.91
C SER A 65 -6.43 -0.43 -15.39
N SER A 66 -6.53 -1.52 -16.17
CA SER A 66 -5.95 -2.82 -15.77
C SER A 66 -4.43 -2.78 -15.57
N THR A 67 -3.72 -1.93 -16.31
CA THR A 67 -2.27 -1.75 -16.19
C THR A 67 -1.92 -0.96 -14.94
N ILE A 68 -2.68 0.10 -14.62
CA ILE A 68 -2.53 0.89 -13.40
C ILE A 68 -2.83 0.01 -12.18
N ASP A 69 -3.91 -0.76 -12.21
CA ASP A 69 -4.26 -1.69 -11.13
C ASP A 69 -3.16 -2.74 -10.92
N ARG A 70 -2.61 -3.30 -11.99
CA ARG A 70 -1.45 -4.21 -11.88
C ARG A 70 -0.25 -3.50 -11.28
N ALA A 71 0.13 -2.34 -11.78
CA ALA A 71 1.27 -1.58 -11.27
C ALA A 71 1.13 -1.25 -9.77
N GLN A 72 -0.07 -0.89 -9.32
CA GLN A 72 -0.36 -0.65 -7.90
C GLN A 72 -0.30 -1.94 -7.07
N ASN A 73 -0.73 -3.08 -7.62
CA ASN A 73 -0.66 -4.37 -6.93
C ASN A 73 0.76 -4.96 -6.92
N LEU A 74 1.61 -4.65 -7.89
CA LEU A 74 3.01 -5.11 -7.95
C LEU A 74 3.84 -4.65 -6.73
N GLY A 75 3.48 -3.54 -6.06
CA GLY A 75 4.19 -3.05 -4.87
C GLY A 75 3.77 -3.70 -3.55
N SER A 76 2.69 -4.49 -3.54
CA SER A 76 2.10 -5.03 -2.31
C SER A 76 2.76 -6.34 -1.87
N THR A 77 2.95 -6.55 -0.56
CA THR A 77 3.50 -7.83 -0.07
C THR A 77 2.52 -8.99 -0.31
N LYS A 78 3.04 -10.17 -0.68
CA LYS A 78 2.24 -11.36 -1.02
C LYS A 78 1.27 -11.85 0.07
N TYR A 79 1.61 -11.64 1.35
CA TYR A 79 0.92 -12.24 2.50
C TYR A 79 -0.01 -11.26 3.21
N ALA A 80 0.54 -10.17 3.74
CA ALA A 80 -0.19 -9.13 4.48
C ALA A 80 -0.70 -7.97 3.60
N ASN A 81 -0.52 -8.06 2.27
CA ASN A 81 -0.95 -7.05 1.29
C ASN A 81 -0.50 -5.60 1.59
N LEU A 82 0.71 -5.43 2.14
CA LEU A 82 1.24 -4.13 2.52
C LEU A 82 1.86 -3.39 1.34
N LYS A 83 1.38 -2.16 1.11
CA LYS A 83 1.91 -1.24 0.10
C LYS A 83 3.07 -0.41 0.66
N GLN A 84 3.95 0.03 -0.23
CA GLN A 84 4.91 1.09 0.09
C GLN A 84 4.19 2.43 0.05
N ASP A 85 3.50 2.77 1.14
CA ASP A 85 2.65 3.95 1.24
C ASP A 85 3.08 4.91 2.37
N HIS A 86 4.26 4.67 2.95
CA HIS A 86 4.75 5.43 4.10
C HIS A 86 6.12 6.03 3.81
N SER A 87 6.21 7.35 3.69
CA SER A 87 7.50 8.04 3.51
C SER A 87 8.25 8.19 4.84
N ARG A 88 9.55 7.91 4.85
CA ARG A 88 10.44 8.18 5.99
C ARG A 88 11.74 8.80 5.48
N PRO A 89 12.27 9.86 6.11
CA PRO A 89 13.62 10.34 5.80
C PRO A 89 14.68 9.39 6.36
N TYR A 90 15.85 9.33 5.71
CA TYR A 90 17.04 8.86 6.41
C TYR A 90 17.46 9.90 7.47
N VAL A 91 17.81 9.41 8.66
CA VAL A 91 18.26 10.23 9.78
C VAL A 91 19.66 9.78 10.21
N GLY A 92 20.50 10.73 10.66
CA GLY A 92 21.83 10.41 11.18
C GLY A 92 21.77 9.73 12.55
N TYR A 93 20.88 10.20 13.42
CA TYR A 93 20.59 9.63 14.73
C TYR A 93 19.09 9.56 14.96
N SER A 94 18.69 8.63 15.83
CA SER A 94 17.31 8.52 16.34
C SER A 94 17.34 8.39 17.85
N GLU A 95 16.18 8.39 18.50
CA GLU A 95 16.11 8.15 19.95
C GLU A 95 16.69 6.79 20.37
N TYR A 96 16.79 5.82 19.43
CA TYR A 96 17.40 4.51 19.65
C TYR A 96 18.95 4.52 19.61
N SER A 97 19.58 5.65 19.31
CA SER A 97 21.04 5.82 19.24
C SER A 97 21.55 7.04 20.03
N GLY A 98 20.74 7.55 20.97
CA GLY A 98 21.09 8.70 21.79
C GLY A 98 22.16 8.39 22.85
N SER A 99 22.86 9.43 23.32
CA SER A 99 23.87 9.35 24.38
C SER A 99 23.29 9.10 25.78
N ASN A 100 21.99 9.33 25.97
CA ASN A 100 21.28 8.98 27.19
C ASN A 100 20.94 7.48 27.17
N PHE A 101 21.84 6.65 27.69
CA PHE A 101 21.67 5.19 27.69
C PHE A 101 20.44 4.71 28.48
N THR A 102 19.99 5.42 29.51
CA THR A 102 18.75 5.05 30.23
C THR A 102 17.56 5.09 29.28
N ARG A 103 17.40 6.19 28.54
CA ARG A 103 16.31 6.34 27.57
C ARG A 103 16.45 5.36 26.40
N THR A 104 17.65 5.18 25.89
CA THR A 104 17.91 4.25 24.78
C THR A 104 17.58 2.81 25.20
N ASP A 105 17.98 2.40 26.40
CA ASP A 105 17.69 1.09 26.96
C ASP A 105 16.18 0.86 27.14
N GLU A 106 15.44 1.86 27.63
CA GLU A 106 13.98 1.80 27.74
C GLU A 106 13.32 1.54 26.38
N LEU A 107 13.73 2.27 25.34
CA LEU A 107 13.18 2.12 23.99
C LEU A 107 13.46 0.73 23.42
N TRP A 108 14.69 0.24 23.53
CA TRP A 108 15.04 -1.11 23.07
C TRP A 108 14.34 -2.21 23.86
N ASN A 109 14.15 -2.03 25.17
CA ASN A 109 13.39 -2.97 25.99
C ASN A 109 11.92 -3.03 25.56
N ALA A 110 11.33 -1.88 25.21
CA ALA A 110 9.94 -1.76 24.76
C ALA A 110 9.67 -2.31 23.35
N VAL A 111 10.71 -2.58 22.54
CA VAL A 111 10.54 -3.21 21.22
C VAL A 111 9.92 -4.60 21.38
N ASP A 112 8.65 -4.73 20.99
CA ASP A 112 7.93 -6.00 20.95
C ASP A 112 8.02 -6.64 19.57
N TYR A 113 8.41 -7.91 19.55
CA TYR A 113 8.46 -8.74 18.35
C TYR A 113 7.54 -9.97 18.46
N ASN A 114 6.85 -10.16 19.60
CA ASN A 114 6.04 -11.34 19.90
C ASN A 114 4.86 -11.51 18.94
N ALA A 115 4.23 -10.39 18.56
CA ALA A 115 3.11 -10.37 17.60
C ALA A 115 3.47 -11.04 16.27
N GLY A 116 4.76 -11.14 15.94
CA GLY A 116 5.25 -11.77 14.72
C GLY A 116 5.05 -13.28 14.63
N LEU A 117 4.73 -13.95 15.75
CA LEU A 117 4.31 -15.34 15.71
C LEU A 117 2.81 -15.43 15.45
N VAL A 118 2.48 -15.94 14.27
CA VAL A 118 1.11 -15.98 13.74
C VAL A 118 0.64 -17.41 13.51
N ALA A 119 -0.64 -17.68 13.72
CA ALA A 119 -1.30 -18.94 13.41
C ALA A 119 -2.12 -18.78 12.12
N LEU A 120 -1.62 -19.34 11.01
CA LEU A 120 -2.22 -19.19 9.68
C LEU A 120 -2.91 -20.47 9.22
N PRO A 121 -4.05 -20.38 8.51
CA PRO A 121 -4.76 -21.56 8.00
C PRO A 121 -3.88 -22.41 7.07
N ASN A 122 -3.92 -23.72 7.27
CA ASN A 122 -3.12 -24.69 6.51
C ASN A 122 -3.45 -24.64 5.02
N ASP A 123 -4.72 -24.53 4.65
CA ASP A 123 -5.14 -24.43 3.25
C ASP A 123 -4.69 -23.11 2.60
N TRP A 124 -4.75 -22.01 3.34
CA TRP A 124 -4.27 -20.72 2.86
C TRP A 124 -2.76 -20.76 2.61
N THR A 125 -1.97 -21.24 3.57
CA THR A 125 -0.50 -21.33 3.43
C THR A 125 -0.10 -22.25 2.28
N LYS A 126 -0.77 -23.39 2.13
CA LYS A 126 -0.63 -24.31 0.99
C LYS A 126 -0.95 -23.62 -0.34
N SER A 127 -2.03 -22.85 -0.43
CA SER A 127 -2.40 -22.08 -1.63
C SER A 127 -1.35 -21.03 -2.01
N LYS A 128 -0.57 -20.54 -1.03
CA LYS A 128 0.55 -19.60 -1.25
C LYS A 128 1.87 -20.29 -1.59
N GLY A 129 1.90 -21.63 -1.62
CA GLY A 129 3.10 -22.43 -1.88
C GLY A 129 4.08 -22.45 -0.71
N LEU A 130 3.63 -22.16 0.50
CA LEU A 130 4.45 -22.25 1.70
C LEU A 130 4.62 -23.73 2.11
N PRO A 131 5.78 -24.12 2.68
CA PRO A 131 6.00 -25.48 3.17
C PRO A 131 5.12 -25.80 4.38
N LYS A 132 5.16 -27.05 4.85
CA LYS A 132 4.51 -27.40 6.12
C LYS A 132 5.27 -26.74 7.28
N SER A 133 4.53 -26.09 8.18
CA SER A 133 5.08 -25.54 9.43
C SER A 133 4.58 -26.33 10.65
N SER A 134 5.05 -25.95 11.84
CA SER A 134 4.63 -26.51 13.12
C SER A 134 3.14 -26.22 13.36
N MET A 135 2.41 -27.22 13.82
CA MET A 135 0.98 -27.09 14.14
C MET A 135 0.76 -26.08 15.26
N PHE A 136 -0.31 -25.31 15.17
CA PHE A 136 -0.76 -24.46 16.27
C PHE A 136 -1.50 -25.33 17.30
N PRO A 137 -1.09 -25.37 18.58
CA PRO A 137 -1.64 -26.34 19.53
C PRO A 137 -3.15 -26.21 19.80
N TRP A 138 -3.71 -25.01 19.63
CA TRP A 138 -5.10 -24.73 19.95
C TRP A 138 -6.05 -24.86 18.74
N ASP A 139 -5.51 -24.95 17.53
CA ASP A 139 -6.27 -25.14 16.29
C ASP A 139 -5.43 -25.91 15.26
N LYS A 140 -5.81 -27.17 15.04
CA LYS A 140 -5.11 -28.09 14.13
C LYS A 140 -5.24 -27.69 12.66
N GLU A 141 -6.20 -26.84 12.31
CA GLU A 141 -6.35 -26.30 10.96
C GLU A 141 -5.38 -25.15 10.68
N LYS A 142 -4.61 -24.72 11.69
CA LYS A 142 -3.60 -23.67 11.59
C LYS A 142 -2.21 -24.18 11.92
N SER A 143 -1.22 -23.48 11.38
CA SER A 143 0.20 -23.68 11.69
C SER A 143 0.83 -22.36 12.14
N ILE A 144 1.83 -22.46 13.01
CA ILE A 144 2.58 -21.31 13.53
C ILE A 144 3.63 -20.88 12.51
N TRP A 145 3.76 -19.58 12.30
CA TRP A 145 4.76 -18.96 11.45
C TRP A 145 5.38 -17.76 12.16
N LEU A 146 6.67 -17.52 11.92
CA LEU A 146 7.32 -16.28 12.33
C LEU A 146 7.45 -15.36 11.12
N LEU A 147 6.93 -14.15 11.22
CA LEU A 147 7.06 -13.14 10.19
C LEU A 147 8.50 -12.64 10.11
N ASN A 148 9.05 -12.59 8.90
CA ASN A 148 10.44 -12.22 8.66
C ASN A 148 10.80 -10.83 9.22
N GLY A 149 9.92 -9.84 9.07
CA GLY A 149 10.13 -8.51 9.65
C GLY A 149 10.27 -8.54 11.17
N HIS A 150 9.44 -9.34 11.86
CA HIS A 150 9.53 -9.53 13.30
C HIS A 150 10.76 -10.35 13.72
N HIS A 151 11.17 -11.34 12.92
CA HIS A 151 12.44 -12.05 13.13
C HIS A 151 13.63 -11.09 13.05
N ASN A 152 13.67 -10.23 12.04
CA ASN A 152 14.74 -9.24 11.90
C ASN A 152 14.73 -8.25 13.08
N LEU A 153 13.57 -7.80 13.52
CA LEU A 153 13.45 -6.93 14.71
C LEU A 153 13.93 -7.63 15.99
N HIS A 154 13.61 -8.92 16.16
CA HIS A 154 14.16 -9.77 17.22
C HIS A 154 15.70 -9.78 17.16
N CYS A 155 16.28 -10.08 15.99
CA CYS A 155 17.73 -10.12 15.80
C CYS A 155 18.40 -8.79 16.18
N VAL A 156 17.87 -7.66 15.73
CA VAL A 156 18.40 -6.33 16.07
C VAL A 156 18.34 -6.10 17.58
N LYS A 157 17.22 -6.42 18.25
CA LYS A 157 17.11 -6.30 19.71
C LYS A 157 18.09 -7.20 20.45
N ARG A 158 18.32 -8.44 20.00
CA ARG A 158 19.29 -9.35 20.65
C ARG A 158 20.73 -8.88 20.49
N ILE A 159 21.08 -8.32 19.34
CA ILE A 159 22.40 -7.68 19.14
C ILE A 159 22.54 -6.48 20.08
N TYR A 160 21.53 -5.61 20.18
CA TYR A 160 21.55 -4.48 21.11
C TYR A 160 21.76 -4.93 22.55
N LEU A 161 20.99 -5.93 23.02
CA LEU A 161 21.10 -6.44 24.38
C LEU A 161 22.49 -7.03 24.67
N SER A 162 23.10 -7.74 23.71
CA SER A 162 24.47 -8.24 23.83
C SER A 162 25.50 -7.11 23.98
N LEU A 163 25.37 -6.03 23.20
CA LEU A 163 26.22 -4.84 23.30
C LEU A 163 26.00 -4.08 24.62
N LYS A 164 24.75 -3.98 25.08
CA LYS A 164 24.41 -3.43 26.39
C LYS A 164 25.03 -4.24 27.53
N GLU A 165 24.89 -5.55 27.51
CA GLU A 165 25.48 -6.45 28.52
C GLU A 165 27.00 -6.29 28.57
N TYR A 166 27.65 -6.17 27.40
CA TYR A 166 29.08 -5.86 27.32
C TYR A 166 29.42 -4.49 27.93
N ARG A 167 28.69 -3.43 27.55
CA ARG A 167 28.86 -2.06 28.09
C ARG A 167 28.74 -2.03 29.62
N ASP A 168 27.80 -2.79 30.16
CA ASP A 168 27.46 -2.81 31.58
C ASP A 168 28.32 -3.82 32.39
N GLY A 169 29.23 -4.55 31.73
CA GLY A 169 30.06 -5.58 32.37
C GLY A 169 29.29 -6.81 32.86
N LEU A 170 28.12 -7.07 32.26
CA LEU A 170 27.25 -8.19 32.61
C LEU A 170 27.61 -9.46 31.81
N PRO A 171 27.35 -10.66 32.37
CA PRO A 171 27.40 -11.89 31.60
C PRO A 171 26.44 -11.84 30.40
N GLN A 172 26.86 -12.41 29.28
CA GLN A 172 26.03 -12.49 28.08
C GLN A 172 24.83 -13.42 28.33
N SER A 173 23.61 -12.91 28.09
CA SER A 173 22.38 -13.71 28.26
C SER A 173 22.18 -14.74 27.15
N LEU A 174 22.90 -14.61 26.04
CA LEU A 174 22.93 -15.57 24.95
C LEU A 174 24.33 -16.04 24.61
N PRO A 175 24.45 -17.26 24.09
CA PRO A 175 25.71 -17.71 23.53
C PRO A 175 26.06 -16.88 22.28
N PRO A 176 27.35 -16.61 22.02
CA PRO A 176 27.80 -15.85 20.85
C PRO A 176 27.26 -16.36 19.51
N GLN A 177 27.06 -17.67 19.37
CA GLN A 177 26.51 -18.30 18.18
C GLN A 177 25.12 -17.75 17.81
N HIS A 178 24.29 -17.39 18.80
CA HIS A 178 22.99 -16.79 18.54
C HIS A 178 23.13 -15.37 17.99
N ILE A 179 24.12 -14.60 18.48
CA ILE A 179 24.41 -13.25 17.99
C ILE A 179 24.96 -13.31 16.56
N TYR A 180 25.83 -14.27 16.25
CA TYR A 180 26.31 -14.50 14.89
C TYR A 180 25.19 -14.90 13.93
N HIS A 181 24.26 -15.74 14.36
CA HIS A 181 23.06 -16.05 13.59
C HIS A 181 22.19 -14.81 13.31
N CYS A 182 22.02 -13.94 14.32
CA CYS A 182 21.28 -12.68 14.15
C CYS A 182 21.97 -11.77 13.12
N LEU A 183 23.29 -11.63 13.20
CA LEU A 183 24.07 -10.83 12.26
C LEU A 183 24.00 -11.38 10.83
N ASP A 184 24.12 -12.70 10.66
CA ASP A 184 24.05 -13.32 9.34
C ASP A 184 22.64 -13.24 8.75
N SER A 185 21.59 -13.43 9.56
CA SER A 185 20.19 -13.28 9.10
C SER A 185 19.91 -11.87 8.59
N LEU A 186 20.40 -10.84 9.30
CA LEU A 186 20.26 -9.45 8.86
C LEU A 186 21.09 -9.15 7.61
N ARG A 187 22.32 -9.68 7.52
CA ARG A 187 23.17 -9.57 6.33
C ARG A 187 22.50 -10.20 5.11
N ASP A 188 21.96 -11.41 5.26
CA ASP A 188 21.30 -12.15 4.19
C ASP A 188 20.04 -11.42 3.73
N GLN A 189 19.24 -10.88 4.67
CA GLN A 189 18.10 -10.04 4.33
C GLN A 189 18.52 -8.82 3.50
N ILE A 190 19.57 -8.10 3.89
CA ILE A 190 20.05 -6.91 3.17
C ILE A 190 20.45 -7.26 1.73
N ILE A 191 21.11 -8.39 1.54
CA ILE A 191 21.51 -8.86 0.19
C ILE A 191 20.29 -9.29 -0.61
N CYS A 192 19.32 -9.96 0.02
CA CYS A 192 18.07 -10.37 -0.62
C CYS A 192 17.23 -9.16 -1.07
N ASP A 193 17.19 -8.10 -0.24
CA ASP A 193 16.46 -6.88 -0.57
C ASP A 193 17.13 -6.09 -1.70
N ALA A 194 18.47 -6.10 -1.76
CA ALA A 194 19.26 -5.45 -2.81
C ALA A 194 18.82 -4.00 -3.11
N ASP A 195 18.57 -3.21 -2.05
CA ASP A 195 18.09 -1.83 -2.16
C ASP A 195 19.12 -0.95 -2.92
N ASP A 196 18.73 -0.49 -4.11
CA ASP A 196 19.54 0.28 -5.04
C ASP A 196 19.39 1.80 -4.88
N THR A 197 18.69 2.26 -3.84
CA THR A 197 18.44 3.69 -3.59
C THR A 197 19.76 4.46 -3.41
N PRO A 198 20.13 5.38 -4.33
CA PRO A 198 21.34 6.17 -4.19
C PRO A 198 21.15 7.18 -3.06
N ARG A 199 22.08 7.20 -2.10
CA ARG A 199 22.08 8.20 -1.02
C ARG A 199 23.00 9.34 -1.41
N PHE A 200 22.48 10.57 -1.43
CA PHE A 200 23.32 11.72 -1.75
C PHE A 200 24.45 11.87 -0.70
N THR A 201 25.58 12.45 -1.11
CA THR A 201 26.70 12.74 -0.22
C THR A 201 26.99 14.23 -0.27
N LEU A 202 27.20 14.85 0.88
CA LEU A 202 27.70 16.22 0.98
C LEU A 202 29.12 16.22 1.52
N SER A 203 29.82 17.35 1.41
CA SER A 203 31.19 17.41 1.89
C SER A 203 31.23 17.13 3.40
N ALA A 204 32.26 16.46 3.88
CA ALA A 204 32.37 16.07 5.30
C ALA A 204 32.25 17.27 6.26
N ASN A 205 32.56 18.47 5.79
CA ASN A 205 32.48 19.73 6.54
C ASN A 205 31.04 20.25 6.70
N GLU A 206 30.08 19.78 5.90
CA GLU A 206 28.71 20.32 5.88
C GLU A 206 27.72 19.46 6.66
N GLN A 207 27.87 18.14 6.69
CA GLN A 207 26.88 17.22 7.29
C GLN A 207 27.49 16.03 8.05
N GLY A 208 28.79 16.07 8.37
CA GLY A 208 29.49 14.93 8.95
C GLY A 208 29.55 13.73 7.97
N HIS A 209 29.73 12.52 8.48
CA HIS A 209 29.83 11.30 7.68
C HIS A 209 28.48 10.68 7.29
N PHE A 210 27.36 11.43 7.35
CA PHE A 210 26.04 10.92 7.00
C PHE A 210 25.77 11.02 5.50
N THR A 211 25.11 10.00 4.94
CA THR A 211 24.66 9.97 3.54
C THR A 211 23.13 10.05 3.48
N GLY A 212 22.58 10.73 2.47
CA GLY A 212 21.14 10.82 2.24
C GLY A 212 20.35 11.49 3.37
N LEU A 213 20.96 12.36 4.18
CA LEU A 213 20.29 12.97 5.34
C LEU A 213 19.02 13.73 4.89
N HIS A 214 17.87 13.44 5.48
CA HIS A 214 16.57 13.99 5.05
C HIS A 214 16.11 13.59 3.63
N GLN A 215 16.86 12.74 2.92
CA GLN A 215 16.35 12.10 1.70
C GLN A 215 15.22 11.15 2.09
N GLU A 216 14.07 11.31 1.45
CA GLU A 216 12.90 10.47 1.68
C GLU A 216 13.08 9.10 1.03
N ARG A 217 12.62 8.05 1.73
CA ARG A 217 12.47 6.69 1.20
C ARG A 217 11.04 6.19 1.40
N GLN A 218 10.56 5.39 0.46
CA GLN A 218 9.25 4.75 0.55
C GLN A 218 9.34 3.45 1.33
N CYS A 219 8.62 3.39 2.44
CA CYS A 219 8.55 2.28 3.37
C CYS A 219 7.14 1.68 3.37
N ARG A 220 7.05 0.46 3.89
CA ARG A 220 5.77 -0.14 4.30
C ARG A 220 5.50 0.26 5.75
N ASP A 221 4.24 0.48 6.07
CA ASP A 221 3.85 0.82 7.45
C ASP A 221 3.96 -0.42 8.36
N TRP A 222 4.85 -0.33 9.35
CA TRP A 222 5.06 -1.38 10.36
C TRP A 222 3.79 -1.66 11.16
N ASN A 223 3.00 -0.62 11.47
CA ASN A 223 1.78 -0.78 12.27
C ASN A 223 0.74 -1.62 11.53
N LYS A 224 0.70 -1.55 10.20
CA LYS A 224 -0.17 -2.43 9.39
C LYS A 224 0.29 -3.87 9.41
N LEU A 225 1.60 -4.13 9.39
CA LEU A 225 2.14 -5.48 9.56
C LEU A 225 1.80 -6.03 10.94
N GLU A 226 2.00 -5.23 11.97
CA GLU A 226 1.73 -5.62 13.35
C GLU A 226 0.24 -5.88 13.59
N ALA A 227 -0.64 -5.04 13.04
CA ALA A 227 -2.09 -5.25 13.09
C ALA A 227 -2.49 -6.57 12.42
N TRP A 228 -2.00 -6.82 11.21
CA TRP A 228 -2.23 -8.08 10.51
C TRP A 228 -1.71 -9.29 11.31
N ALA A 229 -0.57 -9.14 11.99
CA ALA A 229 0.00 -10.19 12.82
C ALA A 229 -0.84 -10.45 14.07
N LYS A 230 -1.36 -9.40 14.73
CA LYS A 230 -2.27 -9.50 15.88
C LYS A 230 -3.60 -10.16 15.51
N GLU A 231 -4.17 -9.84 14.35
CA GLU A 231 -5.37 -10.50 13.80
C GLU A 231 -5.16 -12.01 13.56
N ASN A 232 -3.91 -12.40 13.28
CA ASN A 232 -3.52 -13.79 13.04
C ASN A 232 -2.69 -14.37 14.20
N THR A 233 -2.84 -13.87 15.43
CA THR A 233 -1.95 -14.21 16.55
C THR A 233 -1.85 -15.72 16.82
N ALA A 234 -0.64 -16.20 17.10
CA ALA A 234 -0.41 -17.53 17.67
C ALA A 234 -0.44 -17.52 19.21
N CYS A 235 -1.01 -16.47 19.81
CA CYS A 235 -1.09 -16.29 21.26
C CYS A 235 0.30 -16.35 21.93
N TYR A 236 1.31 -15.91 21.20
CA TYR A 236 2.70 -16.08 21.60
C TYR A 236 3.17 -14.92 22.48
N ARG A 237 3.91 -15.25 23.54
CA ARG A 237 4.75 -14.32 24.28
C ARG A 237 6.11 -14.96 24.50
N TYR A 238 7.18 -14.22 24.21
CA TYR A 238 8.52 -14.64 24.59
C TYR A 238 8.60 -14.75 26.11
N GLY A 239 9.03 -15.92 26.59
CA GLY A 239 8.81 -16.34 27.96
C GLY A 239 9.87 -15.96 28.97
N ASP A 240 9.46 -16.02 30.24
CA ASP A 240 10.31 -16.00 31.42
C ASP A 240 11.34 -17.15 31.34
N PRO A 241 12.65 -16.87 31.56
CA PRO A 241 13.69 -17.89 31.66
C PRO A 241 13.38 -19.05 32.62
N SER A 242 12.46 -18.85 33.57
CA SER A 242 12.00 -19.88 34.52
C SER A 242 11.14 -20.99 33.87
N TRP A 243 10.60 -20.78 32.66
CA TRP A 243 9.78 -21.78 31.97
C TRP A 243 10.65 -22.90 31.40
N ASN A 244 10.75 -24.01 32.14
CA ASN A 244 11.49 -25.22 31.72
C ASN A 244 10.70 -26.11 30.74
N ASP A 245 9.73 -25.55 30.01
CA ASP A 245 8.86 -26.32 29.14
C ASP A 245 9.44 -26.41 27.72
N LYS A 246 9.91 -27.62 27.36
CA LYS A 246 10.37 -27.94 25.99
C LYS A 246 9.22 -27.95 24.97
N SER A 247 7.97 -28.02 25.43
CA SER A 247 6.80 -28.23 24.57
C SER A 247 6.18 -26.93 24.02
N GLN A 248 6.74 -25.76 24.37
CA GLN A 248 6.35 -24.41 23.89
C GLN A 248 4.94 -23.96 24.32
N TYR A 249 4.13 -24.81 24.97
CA TYR A 249 2.75 -24.48 25.36
C TYR A 249 2.71 -23.26 26.27
N GLU A 250 3.66 -23.15 27.21
CA GLU A 250 3.79 -21.99 28.10
C GLU A 250 3.91 -20.66 27.33
N ARG A 251 4.47 -20.68 26.12
CA ARG A 251 4.67 -19.47 25.32
C ARG A 251 3.49 -19.13 24.44
N VAL A 252 2.60 -20.07 24.14
CA VAL A 252 1.46 -19.87 23.22
C VAL A 252 0.12 -19.73 23.93
N LYS A 253 0.11 -19.50 25.25
CA LYS A 253 -1.13 -19.35 26.03
C LYS A 253 -1.68 -17.92 26.09
N PHE A 254 -0.97 -16.94 25.53
CA PHE A 254 -1.23 -15.51 25.69
C PHE A 254 -2.18 -14.95 24.63
N CYS A 255 -3.36 -15.55 24.52
CA CYS A 255 -4.37 -15.05 23.60
C CYS A 255 -5.04 -13.77 24.12
N PRO A 256 -5.58 -12.93 23.23
CA PRO A 256 -6.54 -11.88 23.59
C PRO A 256 -7.76 -12.43 24.34
N ASP A 257 -8.38 -11.59 25.16
CA ASP A 257 -9.48 -11.99 26.07
C ASP A 257 -10.74 -12.47 25.32
N ASP A 258 -10.93 -12.02 24.08
CA ASP A 258 -12.02 -12.40 23.17
C ASP A 258 -11.67 -13.60 22.27
N SER A 259 -10.51 -14.23 22.45
CA SER A 259 -10.05 -15.34 21.63
C SER A 259 -10.92 -16.59 21.77
N PRO A 260 -11.30 -17.25 20.67
CA PRO A 260 -12.04 -18.51 20.70
C PRO A 260 -11.24 -19.66 21.32
N TYR A 261 -9.92 -19.51 21.46
CA TYR A 261 -9.05 -20.54 22.02
C TYR A 261 -8.94 -20.46 23.55
N LEU A 262 -9.39 -19.36 24.17
CA LEU A 262 -9.22 -19.14 25.60
C LEU A 262 -9.86 -20.25 26.47
N PRO A 263 -11.06 -20.79 26.15
CA PRO A 263 -11.60 -21.93 26.89
C PRO A 263 -10.72 -23.18 26.83
N ILE A 264 -10.16 -23.50 25.65
CA ILE A 264 -9.29 -24.67 25.45
C ILE A 264 -7.98 -24.49 26.21
N ILE A 265 -7.43 -23.27 26.20
CA ILE A 265 -6.21 -22.93 26.94
C ILE A 265 -6.45 -23.06 28.45
N ARG A 266 -7.57 -22.54 28.96
CA ARG A 266 -7.94 -22.66 30.38
C ARG A 266 -8.04 -24.10 30.82
N GLU A 267 -8.73 -24.93 30.04
CA GLU A 267 -8.84 -26.37 30.30
C GLU A 267 -7.46 -27.03 30.33
N PHE A 268 -6.61 -26.75 29.34
CA PHE A 268 -5.25 -27.34 29.26
C PHE A 268 -4.37 -26.98 30.46
N PHE A 269 -4.43 -25.73 30.94
CA PHE A 269 -3.62 -25.26 32.07
C PHE A 269 -4.32 -25.38 33.44
N GLY A 270 -5.53 -25.92 33.50
CA GLY A 270 -6.30 -26.03 34.75
C GLY A 270 -6.67 -24.67 35.36
N LYS A 271 -6.95 -23.67 34.53
CA LYS A 271 -7.32 -22.30 34.93
C LYS A 271 -8.83 -22.10 34.95
N GLY A 272 -9.32 -21.22 35.84
CA GLY A 272 -10.73 -20.84 35.92
C GLY A 272 -11.16 -19.84 34.85
N ASP A 273 -12.46 -19.56 34.77
CA ASP A 273 -13.03 -18.60 33.82
C ASP A 273 -12.68 -17.13 34.12
N ASP A 274 -12.24 -16.86 35.34
CA ASP A 274 -11.74 -15.58 35.82
C ASP A 274 -10.26 -15.33 35.44
N TRP A 275 -9.57 -16.35 34.92
CA TRP A 275 -8.18 -16.23 34.51
C TRP A 275 -8.04 -15.68 33.09
N TYR A 276 -7.18 -14.67 32.94
CA TYR A 276 -6.84 -14.05 31.65
C TYR A 276 -5.32 -13.99 31.48
N PRO A 277 -4.77 -14.52 30.36
CA PRO A 277 -3.33 -14.51 30.09
C PRO A 277 -2.72 -13.11 29.99
N THR A 278 -3.54 -12.11 29.67
CA THR A 278 -3.13 -10.70 29.55
C THR A 278 -2.71 -10.09 30.89
N HIS A 279 -3.09 -10.72 32.01
CA HIS A 279 -2.80 -10.28 33.38
C HIS A 279 -1.72 -11.11 34.10
N ASP A 280 -1.27 -12.21 33.47
CA ASP A 280 -0.21 -13.11 33.94
C ASP A 280 1.17 -12.73 33.35
#